data_AF-A0ABC8UF34-F1
#
_entry.id   AF-A0ABC8UF34-F1
#
_cell.length_a   1.000
_cell.length_b   1.000
_cell.length_c   1.000
_cell.angle_alpha   90.00
_cell.angle_beta   90.00
_cell.angle_gamma   90.00
#
_symmetry.space_group_name_H-M   'P 1'
#
loop_
_entity.id
_entity.type
_entity.pdbx_description
1 polymer ?
#
loop_
_entity_poly.entity_id
_entity_poly.type
_entity_poly.pdbx_seq_one_letter_code
_entity_poly.pdbx_strand_id
1 'polypeptide(L)'
;MKSEIEISGLPISGHDQGKLHICLGQGGYHGKGHRFVLASGRDIALVNKACDFLKDHHCVPPNWRQDENKGMVRSKDGRWIQPERPRLDDHPDDMNHHLKTLGLS
;
A
#
# COMPACT_ATOMS: atom_id res chain seq x y z
N MET A 1 12.32 14.63 15.72
CA MET A 1 10.97 14.92 16.26
C MET A 1 10.07 13.80 15.77
N LYS A 2 9.43 13.01 16.65
CA LYS A 2 8.55 11.92 16.23
C LYS A 2 7.20 12.54 15.87
N SER A 3 6.77 12.41 14.62
CA SER A 3 5.45 12.88 14.18
C SER A 3 4.39 11.87 14.62
N GLU A 4 3.43 12.34 15.40
CA GLU A 4 2.27 11.56 15.83
C GLU A 4 1.24 11.54 14.69
N ILE A 5 0.68 10.36 14.35
CA ILE A 5 -0.44 10.26 13.40
C ILE A 5 -1.72 10.05 14.18
N GLU A 6 -2.71 10.89 13.90
CA GLU A 6 -4.07 10.66 14.34
C GLU A 6 -4.83 9.82 13.31
N ILE A 7 -5.19 8.60 13.70
CA ILE A 7 -6.02 7.70 12.91
C ILE A 7 -7.51 7.86 13.27
N SER A 8 -8.39 7.67 12.29
CA SER A 8 -9.85 7.67 12.46
C SER A 8 -10.25 6.56 13.44
N GLY A 9 -11.17 6.88 14.37
CA GLY A 9 -11.48 6.07 15.55
C GLY A 9 -12.25 4.77 15.29
N LEU A 10 -12.14 4.18 14.11
CA LEU A 10 -12.79 2.90 13.81
C LEU A 10 -12.08 1.75 14.55
N PRO A 11 -12.81 0.72 15.00
CA PRO A 11 -12.22 -0.44 15.65
C PRO A 11 -11.30 -1.17 14.65
N ILE A 12 -10.00 -0.97 14.82
CA ILE A 12 -8.92 -1.61 14.07
C ILE A 12 -8.98 -3.13 14.29
N SER A 13 -9.36 -3.89 13.26
CA SER A 13 -9.33 -5.35 13.30
C SER A 13 -7.88 -5.88 13.22
N GLY A 14 -7.64 -7.16 13.51
CA GLY A 14 -6.30 -7.75 13.38
C GLY A 14 -5.71 -7.64 11.96
N HIS A 15 -6.56 -7.70 10.94
CA HIS A 15 -6.17 -7.49 9.54
C HIS A 15 -5.67 -6.05 9.28
N ASP A 16 -6.31 -5.07 9.91
CA ASP A 16 -5.98 -3.65 9.75
C ASP A 16 -4.65 -3.28 10.42
N GLN A 17 -4.29 -3.98 11.50
CA GLN A 17 -2.99 -3.84 12.15
C GLN A 17 -1.85 -4.29 11.24
N GLY A 18 -2.03 -5.40 10.50
CA GLY A 18 -1.06 -5.88 9.53
C GLY A 18 -0.80 -4.85 8.42
N LYS A 19 -1.86 -4.21 7.90
CA LYS A 19 -1.73 -3.14 6.89
C LYS A 19 -0.92 -1.95 7.42
N LEU A 20 -1.22 -1.46 8.62
CA LEU A 20 -0.50 -0.35 9.23
C LEU A 20 0.97 -0.68 9.49
N HIS A 21 1.27 -1.90 9.94
CA HIS A 21 2.64 -2.37 10.15
C HIS A 21 3.43 -2.41 8.84
N ILE A 22 2.83 -2.92 7.75
CA ILE A 22 3.48 -2.96 6.44
C ILE A 22 3.74 -1.53 5.92
N CYS A 23 2.75 -0.65 6.04
CA CYS A 23 2.87 0.72 5.52
C CYS A 23 3.89 1.55 6.32
N LEU A 24 3.89 1.48 7.65
CA LEU A 24 4.64 2.40 8.51
C LEU A 24 5.85 1.77 9.22
N GLY A 25 6.07 0.47 9.02
CA GLY A 25 7.19 -0.29 9.58
C GLY A 25 6.92 -0.83 11.00
N GLN A 26 7.92 -1.54 11.54
CA GLN A 26 7.81 -2.35 12.75
C GLN A 26 7.44 -1.61 14.06
N GLY A 27 7.42 -0.28 14.10
CA GLY A 27 7.12 0.47 15.33
C GLY A 27 5.87 1.35 15.25
N GLY A 28 5.00 1.11 14.26
CA GLY A 28 3.80 1.90 14.08
C GLY A 28 2.70 1.65 15.13
N TYR A 29 2.41 0.37 15.35
CA TYR A 29 1.25 -0.08 16.10
C TYR A 29 1.62 -0.57 17.51
N HIS A 30 1.03 0.03 18.55
CA HIS A 30 1.34 -0.26 19.96
C HIS A 30 0.18 -0.93 20.74
N GLY A 31 -0.79 -1.51 20.04
CA GLY A 31 -1.96 -2.14 20.67
C GLY A 31 -3.20 -1.24 20.74
N LYS A 32 -4.32 -1.85 21.13
CA LYS A 32 -5.64 -1.23 21.14
C LYS A 32 -5.70 -0.10 22.17
N GLY A 33 -6.13 1.09 21.76
CA GLY A 33 -6.20 2.27 22.64
C GLY A 33 -4.87 3.04 22.79
N HIS A 34 -3.79 2.55 22.18
CA HIS A 34 -2.53 3.28 22.14
C HIS A 34 -2.41 4.12 20.87
N ARG A 35 -1.81 5.31 21.01
CA ARG A 35 -1.58 6.22 19.88
C ARG A 35 -0.55 5.60 18.91
N PHE A 36 -0.77 5.82 17.62
CA PHE A 36 0.12 5.35 16.58
C PHE A 36 1.34 6.28 16.48
N VAL A 37 2.55 5.71 16.48
CA VAL A 37 3.79 6.50 16.41
C VAL A 37 4.56 6.08 15.18
N LEU A 38 4.91 7.04 14.32
CA LEU A 38 5.75 6.77 13.17
C LEU A 38 7.16 6.37 13.64
N ALA A 39 7.51 5.10 13.51
CA ALA A 39 8.85 4.63 13.86
C ALA A 39 9.87 4.78 12.72
N SER A 40 9.42 5.14 11.51
CA SER A 40 10.27 5.26 10.33
C SER A 40 9.95 6.53 9.54
N GLY A 41 10.91 7.11 8.83
CA GLY A 41 10.74 8.32 8.00
C GLY A 41 9.91 8.10 6.72
N ARG A 42 8.90 7.22 6.77
CA ARG A 42 7.99 6.93 5.66
C ARG A 42 6.88 7.97 5.57
N ASP A 43 6.36 8.19 4.38
CA ASP A 43 5.25 9.13 4.18
C ASP A 43 3.96 8.61 4.84
N ILE A 44 3.27 9.50 5.57
CA ILE A 44 1.99 9.19 6.22
C ILE A 44 0.92 8.81 5.19
N ALA A 45 1.00 9.33 3.96
CA ALA A 45 0.05 9.04 2.89
C ALA A 45 -0.01 7.54 2.57
N LEU A 46 1.07 6.78 2.82
CA LEU A 46 1.11 5.33 2.60
C LEU A 46 0.08 4.57 3.44
N VAL A 47 -0.39 5.13 4.55
CA VAL A 47 -1.50 4.55 5.32
C VAL A 47 -2.72 4.39 4.43
N ASN A 48 -3.22 5.48 3.83
CA ASN A 48 -4.43 5.47 3.02
C ASN A 48 -4.24 4.83 1.62
N LYS A 49 -3.10 4.16 1.35
CA LYS A 49 -2.86 3.48 0.07
C LYS A 49 -4.01 2.53 -0.31
N ALA A 50 -4.51 1.75 0.66
CA ALA A 50 -5.60 0.80 0.49
C ALA A 50 -6.50 0.72 1.74
N CYS A 51 -6.64 1.85 2.45
CA CYS A 51 -7.55 2.01 3.58
C CYS A 51 -7.93 3.49 3.77
N ASP A 52 -8.73 3.76 4.80
CA ASP A 52 -9.21 5.08 5.22
C ASP A 52 -8.96 5.30 6.71
N PHE A 53 -7.69 5.37 7.10
CA PHE A 53 -7.31 5.51 8.50
C PHE A 53 -6.85 6.93 8.84
N LEU A 54 -6.35 7.73 7.90
CA LEU A 54 -5.98 9.10 8.22
C LEU A 54 -7.21 9.98 8.42
N LYS A 55 -7.15 10.91 9.38
CA LYS A 55 -8.16 11.95 9.52
C LYS A 55 -8.11 12.96 8.37
N ASP A 56 -9.25 13.57 8.06
CA ASP A 56 -9.45 14.50 6.94
C ASP A 56 -8.48 15.69 6.91
N HIS A 57 -7.99 16.16 8.07
CA HIS A 57 -7.05 17.28 8.14
C HIS A 57 -5.68 16.97 7.51
N HIS A 58 -5.36 15.70 7.28
CA HIS A 58 -4.17 15.31 6.52
C HIS A 58 -4.36 15.44 5.00
N CYS A 59 -5.58 15.67 4.52
CA CYS A 59 -5.91 15.86 3.09
C CYS A 59 -5.44 14.71 2.18
N VAL A 60 -5.28 13.50 2.71
CA VAL A 60 -4.94 12.30 1.92
C VAL A 60 -6.22 11.53 1.61
N PRO A 61 -6.58 11.36 0.33
CA PRO A 61 -7.77 10.60 -0.04
C PRO A 61 -7.70 9.16 0.46
N PRO A 62 -8.82 8.58 0.89
CA PRO A 62 -8.88 7.15 1.21
C PRO A 62 -8.66 6.31 -0.03
N ASN A 63 -8.02 5.14 0.15
CA ASN A 63 -7.76 4.16 -0.92
C ASN A 63 -7.15 4.79 -2.20
N TRP A 64 -6.22 5.74 -2.04
CA TRP A 64 -5.77 6.57 -3.16
C TRP A 64 -4.98 5.79 -4.22
N ARG A 65 -4.38 4.64 -3.89
CA ARG A 65 -3.58 3.90 -4.86
C ARG A 65 -4.50 3.25 -5.88
N GLN A 66 -4.44 3.79 -7.08
CA GLN A 66 -5.00 3.22 -8.29
C GLN A 66 -3.98 3.37 -9.42
N ASP A 67 -4.02 2.48 -10.42
CA ASP A 67 -3.24 2.67 -11.64
C ASP A 67 -3.80 3.85 -12.43
N GLU A 68 -2.93 4.49 -13.21
CA GLU A 68 -3.36 5.58 -14.08
C GLU A 68 -4.51 5.10 -14.97
N ASN A 69 -5.60 5.88 -15.03
CA ASN A 69 -6.82 5.51 -15.76
C ASN A 69 -7.37 4.11 -15.42
N LYS A 70 -7.14 3.63 -14.17
CA LYS A 70 -7.46 2.27 -13.73
C LYS A 70 -6.82 1.17 -14.58
N GLY A 71 -5.65 1.45 -15.14
CA GLY A 71 -4.90 0.53 -16.02
C GLY A 71 -5.40 0.53 -17.47
N MET A 72 -6.34 1.39 -17.83
CA MET A 72 -6.78 1.55 -19.22
C MET A 72 -5.75 2.36 -20.00
N VAL A 73 -5.54 2.01 -21.26
CA VAL A 73 -4.66 2.74 -22.18
C VAL A 73 -5.45 3.23 -23.39
N ARG A 74 -5.08 4.39 -23.93
CA ARG A 74 -5.73 4.96 -25.11
C ARG A 74 -5.07 4.40 -26.38
N SER A 75 -5.85 3.67 -27.18
CA SER A 75 -5.44 3.16 -28.49
C SER A 75 -5.17 4.30 -29.49
N LYS A 76 -4.45 3.99 -30.58
CA LYS A 76 -4.26 4.91 -31.72
C LYS A 76 -5.58 5.39 -32.32
N ASP A 77 -6.63 4.56 -32.26
CA ASP A 77 -7.98 4.91 -32.71
C ASP A 77 -8.77 5.74 -31.68
N GLY A 78 -8.12 6.16 -30.58
CA GLY A 78 -8.71 6.99 -29.53
C GLY A 78 -9.59 6.25 -28.52
N ARG A 79 -9.80 4.93 -28.67
CA ARG A 79 -10.58 4.09 -27.75
C ARG A 79 -9.77 3.72 -26.50
N TRP A 80 -10.45 3.63 -25.35
CA TRP A 80 -9.85 3.07 -24.13
C TRP A 80 -9.91 1.55 -24.16
N ILE A 81 -8.77 0.90 -23.97
CA ILE A 81 -8.66 -0.56 -23.95
C ILE A 81 -7.98 -1.02 -22.66
N GLN A 82 -8.39 -2.19 -22.18
CA GLN A 82 -7.67 -2.88 -21.12
C GLN A 82 -6.54 -3.70 -21.78
N PRO A 83 -5.27 -3.43 -21.48
CA PRO A 83 -4.18 -4.22 -22.04
C PRO A 83 -4.23 -5.65 -21.49
N GLU A 84 -3.75 -6.60 -22.28
CA GLU A 84 -3.57 -7.96 -21.80
C GLU A 84 -2.51 -7.97 -20.69
N ARG A 85 -2.79 -8.71 -19.60
CA ARG A 85 -1.86 -8.80 -18.47
C ARG A 85 -0.55 -9.44 -18.97
N PRO A 86 0.63 -8.87 -18.69
CA PRO A 86 1.90 -9.53 -18.96
C PRO A 86 1.90 -10.95 -18.38
N ARG A 87 2.38 -11.92 -19.15
CA ARG A 87 2.47 -13.30 -18.66
C ARG A 87 3.58 -13.36 -17.60
N LEU A 88 3.39 -14.19 -16.58
CA LEU A 88 4.37 -14.36 -15.49
C LEU A 88 5.77 -14.75 -16.00
N ASP A 89 5.83 -15.41 -17.17
CA ASP A 89 7.09 -15.83 -17.79
C ASP A 89 7.89 -14.66 -18.40
N ASP A 90 7.32 -13.45 -18.47
CA ASP A 90 7.99 -12.23 -18.97
C ASP A 90 8.68 -11.43 -17.85
N HIS A 91 8.83 -12.00 -16.65
CA HIS A 91 9.61 -11.36 -15.59
C HIS A 91 11.11 -11.34 -15.93
N PRO A 92 11.84 -10.26 -15.61
CA PRO A 92 13.28 -10.25 -15.76
C PRO A 92 13.93 -11.41 -14.99
N ASP A 93 15.00 -11.98 -15.55
CA ASP A 93 15.69 -13.18 -15.03
C ASP A 93 16.13 -13.05 -13.55
N ASP A 94 16.24 -11.83 -13.05
CA ASP A 94 16.63 -11.49 -11.69
C ASP A 94 15.59 -11.88 -10.62
N MET A 95 14.30 -11.99 -10.99
CA MET A 95 13.23 -12.43 -10.10
C MET A 95 13.31 -13.94 -9.78
N ASN A 96 13.96 -14.73 -10.64
CA ASN A 96 14.09 -16.19 -10.49
C ASN A 96 15.15 -16.60 -9.45
N HIS A 97 16.06 -15.70 -9.05
CA HIS A 97 17.13 -16.04 -8.12
C HIS A 97 16.61 -16.43 -6.72
N HIS A 98 15.58 -15.73 -6.25
CA HIS A 98 14.99 -16.00 -4.93
C HIS A 98 14.10 -17.24 -4.92
N LEU A 99 13.44 -17.55 -6.03
CA LEU A 99 12.59 -18.74 -6.18
C LEU A 99 13.39 -20.05 -6.13
N LYS A 100 14.58 -20.06 -6.75
CA LYS A 100 15.53 -21.19 -6.65
C LYS A 100 16.05 -21.39 -5.23
N THR A 101 16.27 -20.30 -4.50
CA THR A 101 16.71 -20.34 -3.10
C THR A 101 15.64 -20.95 -2.17
N LEU A 102 14.36 -20.79 -2.53
CA LEU A 102 13.22 -21.36 -1.82
C LEU A 102 12.83 -22.78 -2.29
N GLY A 103 13.50 -23.31 -3.33
CA GLY A 103 13.24 -24.66 -3.85
C GLY A 103 11.89 -24.83 -4.56
N LEU A 104 11.34 -23.74 -5.12
CA LEU A 104 10.01 -23.71 -5.73
C LEU A 104 10.02 -23.73 -7.27
N SER A 105 11.16 -24.06 -7.91
CA SER A 105 11.28 -24.20 -9.37
C SER A 105 11.46 -25.65 -9.80
#